data_AF-A0A1J4JIK9-F1
#
_entry.id   AF-A0A1J4JIK9-F1
#
_cell.length_a   1.000
_cell.length_b   1.000
_cell.length_c   1.000
_cell.angle_alpha   90.00
_cell.angle_beta   90.00
_cell.angle_gamma   90.00
#
_symmetry.space_group_name_H-M   'P 1'
#
loop_
_entity.id
_entity.type
_entity.pdbx_description
1 polymer ?
#
loop_
_entity_poly.entity_id
_entity_poly.type
_entity_poly.pdbx_seq_one_letter_code
_entity_poly.pdbx_strand_id
1 'polypeptide(L)'
;MCNKCRVGFDHHCRYINNCVTKSNYYIFFFGCLFLVSSAFIGLVQLIIYAAIYRKNKDMFISNASAYYHIQFNVIAFWVLFGVAVLFYLGLAIPMMVLIIYHVFFQVNGISTYDYIMDNISRFPQRLSKFSCVSKSRVRRE
;
A
#
# COMPACT_ATOMS: atom_id res chain seq x y z
N MET A 1 15.57 -15.21 -0.71
CA MET A 1 14.82 -14.14 -1.41
C MET A 1 15.80 -13.35 -2.26
N CYS A 2 15.47 -13.17 -3.54
CA CYS A 2 16.29 -12.74 -4.70
C CYS A 2 17.65 -13.42 -4.93
N ASN A 3 18.28 -14.04 -3.92
CA ASN A 3 19.55 -14.76 -3.97
C ASN A 3 20.68 -13.97 -4.66
N LYS A 4 20.64 -12.65 -4.51
CA LYS A 4 21.60 -11.70 -5.08
C LYS A 4 21.89 -10.61 -4.06
N CYS A 5 23.17 -10.32 -3.83
CA CYS A 5 23.58 -9.14 -3.09
C CYS A 5 23.35 -7.90 -3.96
N ARG A 6 22.74 -6.85 -3.41
CA ARG A 6 22.46 -5.59 -4.12
C ARG A 6 23.03 -4.44 -3.30
N VAL A 7 23.79 -3.57 -3.95
CA VAL A 7 24.34 -2.36 -3.31
C VAL A 7 23.20 -1.41 -2.93
N GLY A 8 23.27 -0.85 -1.73
CA GLY A 8 22.25 0.07 -1.20
C GLY A 8 20.88 -0.60 -1.06
N PHE A 9 20.85 -1.85 -0.60
CA PHE A 9 19.61 -2.59 -0.33
C PHE A 9 18.79 -1.91 0.77
N ASP A 10 17.49 -1.77 0.53
CA ASP A 10 16.53 -1.28 1.53
C ASP A 10 15.61 -2.43 1.99
N HIS A 11 14.86 -3.03 1.08
CA HIS A 11 14.04 -4.21 1.36
C HIS A 11 13.67 -4.97 0.09
N HIS A 12 13.11 -6.18 0.25
CA HIS A 12 12.47 -6.89 -0.85
C HIS A 12 10.96 -6.66 -0.82
N CYS A 13 10.42 -5.97 -1.82
CA CYS A 13 9.00 -5.70 -1.91
C CYS A 13 8.31 -6.80 -2.71
N ARG A 14 7.43 -7.54 -2.04
CA ARG A 14 6.66 -8.65 -2.64
C ARG A 14 5.66 -8.16 -3.69
N TYR A 15 5.13 -6.94 -3.52
CA TYR A 15 4.11 -6.37 -4.40
C TYR A 15 4.63 -6.05 -5.80
N ILE A 16 5.90 -5.64 -5.91
CA ILE A 16 6.57 -5.43 -7.21
C ILE A 16 7.49 -6.59 -7.60
N ASN A 17 7.49 -7.66 -6.80
CA ASN A 17 8.36 -8.83 -6.94
C ASN A 17 9.84 -8.48 -7.20
N ASN A 18 10.34 -7.44 -6.53
CA ASN A 18 11.69 -6.90 -6.77
C ASN A 18 12.30 -6.31 -5.50
N CYS A 19 13.63 -6.24 -5.46
CA CYS A 19 14.33 -5.51 -4.40
C CYS A 19 14.25 -4.01 -4.63
N VAL A 20 13.91 -3.28 -3.57
CA VAL A 20 14.06 -1.83 -3.50
C VAL A 20 15.49 -1.55 -3.04
N THR A 21 16.18 -0.73 -3.81
CA THR A 21 17.57 -0.33 -3.61
C THR A 21 17.72 1.16 -3.85
N LYS A 22 18.84 1.75 -3.44
CA LYS A 22 19.16 3.16 -3.66
C LYS A 22 18.97 3.60 -5.14
N SER A 23 19.25 2.74 -6.09
CA SER A 23 19.14 3.06 -7.53
C SER A 23 17.70 3.12 -8.06
N ASN A 24 16.74 2.41 -7.44
CA ASN A 24 15.34 2.39 -7.87
C ASN A 24 14.37 2.96 -6.83
N TYR A 25 14.90 3.46 -5.71
CA TYR A 25 14.12 3.99 -4.60
C TYR A 25 13.15 5.08 -5.03
N TYR A 26 13.58 6.04 -5.85
CA TYR A 26 12.72 7.12 -6.33
C TYR A 26 11.53 6.60 -7.15
N ILE A 27 11.74 5.61 -8.02
CA ILE A 27 10.67 5.01 -8.82
C ILE A 27 9.66 4.33 -7.89
N PHE A 28 10.14 3.58 -6.89
CA PHE A 28 9.28 2.97 -5.88
C PHE A 28 8.49 4.02 -5.09
N PHE A 29 9.14 5.08 -4.62
CA PHE A 29 8.53 6.13 -3.80
C PHE A 29 7.48 6.93 -4.58
N PHE A 30 7.79 7.36 -5.81
CA PHE A 30 6.82 8.03 -6.68
C PHE A 30 5.66 7.11 -7.07
N GLY A 31 5.91 5.81 -7.24
CA GLY A 31 4.85 4.81 -7.43
C GLY A 31 3.90 4.75 -6.23
N CYS A 32 4.43 4.75 -5.00
CA CYS A 32 3.61 4.80 -3.79
C CYS A 32 2.81 6.11 -3.71
N LEU A 33 3.43 7.25 -4.01
CA LEU A 33 2.77 8.55 -4.01
C LEU A 33 1.66 8.62 -5.06
N PHE A 34 1.88 8.06 -6.25
CA PHE A 34 0.85 7.96 -7.28
C PHE A 34 -0.36 7.15 -6.80
N LEU A 35 -0.14 6.01 -6.16
CA LEU A 35 -1.22 5.17 -5.63
C LEU A 35 -2.03 5.91 -4.55
N VAL A 36 -1.37 6.62 -3.64
CA VAL A 36 -2.03 7.46 -2.64
C VAL A 36 -2.85 8.57 -3.30
N SER A 37 -2.26 9.32 -4.24
CA SER A 37 -2.96 10.38 -4.97
C SER A 37 -4.18 9.85 -5.72
N SER A 38 -4.07 8.68 -6.36
CA SER A 38 -5.19 8.04 -7.07
C SER A 38 -6.33 7.67 -6.10
N ALA A 39 -6.00 7.19 -4.90
CA ALA A 39 -6.98 6.87 -3.89
C ALA A 39 -7.70 8.12 -3.36
N PHE A 40 -6.97 9.22 -3.16
CA PHE A 40 -7.58 10.51 -2.78
C PHE A 40 -8.50 11.06 -3.85
N ILE A 41 -8.09 11.03 -5.13
CA ILE A 41 -8.95 11.44 -6.25
C ILE A 41 -10.21 10.58 -6.29
N GLY A 42 -10.08 9.25 -6.12
CA GLY A 42 -11.22 8.34 -6.03
C GLY A 42 -12.19 8.68 -4.90
N LEU A 43 -11.68 8.96 -3.69
CA LEU A 43 -12.51 9.37 -2.56
C LEU A 43 -13.25 10.70 -2.82
N VAL A 44 -12.57 11.69 -3.40
CA VAL A 44 -13.20 12.96 -3.79
C VAL A 44 -14.30 12.73 -4.82
N GLN A 45 -14.06 11.87 -5.82
CA GLN A 45 -15.06 11.53 -6.83
C GLN A 45 -16.30 10.87 -6.21
N LEU A 46 -16.12 10.00 -5.21
CA LEU A 46 -17.23 9.39 -4.47
C LEU A 46 -18.04 10.44 -3.71
N ILE A 47 -17.41 11.43 -3.07
CA ILE A 47 -18.11 12.54 -2.40
C ILE A 47 -18.97 13.31 -3.42
N ILE A 48 -18.40 13.61 -4.60
CA ILE A 48 -19.14 14.29 -5.68
C ILE A 48 -20.34 13.45 -6.13
N TYR A 49 -20.18 12.15 -6.37
CA TYR A 49 -21.29 11.28 -6.74
C TYR A 49 -22.36 11.20 -5.66
N ALA A 50 -21.99 11.12 -4.38
CA ALA A 50 -22.93 11.17 -3.28
C ALA A 50 -23.72 12.49 -3.26
N ALA A 51 -23.06 13.63 -3.49
CA ALA A 51 -23.71 14.94 -3.55
C ALA A 51 -24.70 15.05 -4.73
N ILE A 52 -24.31 14.57 -5.92
CA ILE A 52 -25.18 14.55 -7.11
C ILE A 52 -26.40 13.65 -6.86
N TYR A 53 -26.17 12.43 -6.34
CA TYR A 53 -27.23 11.49 -5.99
C TYR A 53 -28.21 12.09 -4.98
N ARG A 54 -27.71 12.79 -3.95
CA ARG A 54 -28.54 13.48 -2.95
C ARG A 54 -29.35 14.62 -3.54
N LYS A 55 -28.82 15.33 -4.54
CA LYS A 55 -29.49 16.47 -5.18
C LYS A 55 -30.63 16.01 -6.08
N ASN A 56 -30.42 14.98 -6.90
CA ASN A 56 -31.46 14.45 -7.78
C ASN A 56 -31.23 12.96 -8.05
N LYS A 57 -31.83 12.11 -7.20
CA LYS A 57 -31.69 10.66 -7.28
C LYS A 57 -32.21 10.09 -8.60
N ASP A 58 -33.35 10.58 -9.09
CA ASP A 58 -34.04 9.96 -10.23
C ASP A 58 -33.29 10.26 -11.53
N MET A 59 -32.80 11.50 -11.67
CA MET A 59 -31.90 11.88 -12.77
C MET A 59 -30.59 11.11 -12.72
N PHE A 60 -29.98 10.94 -11.53
CA PHE A 60 -28.74 10.18 -11.39
C PHE A 60 -28.92 8.72 -11.83
N ILE A 61 -29.97 8.06 -11.33
CA ILE A 61 -30.27 6.66 -11.66
C ILE A 61 -30.60 6.51 -13.15
N SER A 62 -31.38 7.42 -13.73
CA SER A 62 -31.71 7.42 -15.17
C SER A 62 -30.45 7.58 -16.02
N ASN A 63 -29.58 8.54 -15.70
CA ASN A 63 -28.34 8.78 -16.44
C ASN A 63 -27.37 7.60 -16.31
N ALA A 64 -27.23 7.03 -15.12
CA ALA A 64 -26.42 5.83 -14.91
C ALA A 64 -26.96 4.64 -15.70
N SER A 65 -28.28 4.44 -15.70
CA SER A 65 -28.93 3.35 -16.44
C SER A 65 -28.72 3.49 -17.95
N ALA A 66 -28.84 4.72 -18.46
CA ALA A 66 -28.62 5.03 -19.88
C ALA A 66 -27.16 4.84 -20.29
N TYR A 67 -26.21 5.29 -19.46
CA TYR A 67 -24.77 5.20 -19.75
C TYR A 67 -24.24 3.77 -19.71
N TYR A 68 -24.65 2.98 -18.71
CA TYR A 68 -24.20 1.59 -18.56
C TYR A 68 -25.09 0.58 -19.28
N HIS A 69 -26.17 1.01 -19.93
CA HIS A 69 -27.15 0.15 -20.61
C HIS A 69 -27.72 -0.97 -19.71
N ILE A 70 -27.90 -0.69 -18.41
CA ILE A 70 -28.45 -1.62 -17.42
C ILE A 70 -29.52 -0.93 -16.57
N GLN A 71 -30.44 -1.69 -15.97
CA GLN A 71 -31.40 -1.16 -15.01
C GLN A 71 -30.70 -0.86 -13.68
N PHE A 72 -30.15 0.35 -13.55
CA PHE A 72 -29.48 0.77 -12.35
C PHE A 72 -30.52 1.07 -11.26
N ASN A 73 -30.30 0.58 -10.05
CA ASN A 73 -31.23 0.79 -8.95
C ASN A 73 -30.51 1.34 -7.71
N VAL A 74 -31.30 1.80 -6.73
CA VAL A 74 -30.78 2.42 -5.50
C VAL A 74 -29.92 1.45 -4.69
N ILE A 75 -30.26 0.16 -4.67
CA ILE A 75 -29.51 -0.86 -3.92
C ILE A 75 -28.12 -1.03 -4.57
N ALA A 76 -28.08 -1.18 -5.90
CA ALA A 76 -26.85 -1.31 -6.66
C ALA A 76 -25.93 -0.09 -6.44
N PHE A 77 -26.49 1.12 -6.41
CA PHE A 77 -25.72 2.33 -6.08
C PHE A 77 -25.02 2.20 -4.72
N TRP A 78 -25.76 1.91 -3.65
CA TRP A 78 -25.18 1.86 -2.30
C TRP A 78 -24.20 0.70 -2.11
N VAL A 79 -24.45 -0.44 -2.74
CA VAL A 79 -23.50 -1.58 -2.73
C VAL A 79 -22.19 -1.18 -3.42
N LEU A 80 -22.26 -0.66 -4.64
CA LEU A 80 -21.07 -0.25 -5.38
C LEU A 80 -20.33 0.90 -4.69
N PHE A 81 -21.07 1.87 -4.16
CA PHE A 81 -20.53 2.97 -3.39
C PHE A 81 -19.77 2.47 -2.15
N GLY A 82 -20.38 1.58 -1.36
CA GLY A 82 -19.76 0.99 -0.18
C GLY A 82 -18.50 0.20 -0.52
N VAL A 83 -18.56 -0.65 -1.55
CA VAL A 83 -17.39 -1.40 -2.03
C VAL A 83 -16.28 -0.46 -2.50
N ALA A 84 -16.60 0.60 -3.24
CA ALA A 84 -15.62 1.57 -3.70
C ALA A 84 -14.98 2.35 -2.54
N VAL A 85 -15.76 2.78 -1.54
CA VAL A 85 -15.24 3.42 -0.32
C VAL A 85 -14.26 2.48 0.39
N LEU A 86 -14.65 1.23 0.63
CA LEU A 86 -13.78 0.25 1.29
C LEU A 86 -12.50 -0.01 0.50
N PHE A 87 -12.60 -0.11 -0.83
CA PHE A 87 -11.44 -0.27 -1.70
C PHE A 87 -10.47 0.91 -1.60
N TYR A 88 -10.96 2.15 -1.74
CA TYR A 88 -10.09 3.33 -1.68
C TYR A 88 -9.51 3.57 -0.29
N LEU A 89 -10.25 3.30 0.80
CA LEU A 89 -9.71 3.36 2.16
C LEU A 89 -8.66 2.27 2.38
N GLY A 90 -8.93 1.05 1.89
CA GLY A 90 -8.01 -0.08 1.94
C GLY A 90 -6.71 0.16 1.16
N LEU A 91 -6.74 1.02 0.14
CA LEU A 91 -5.53 1.49 -0.53
C LEU A 91 -4.88 2.68 0.19
N ALA A 92 -5.66 3.72 0.53
CA ALA A 92 -5.14 4.96 1.08
C ALA A 92 -4.44 4.78 2.43
N ILE A 93 -5.08 4.08 3.37
CA ILE A 93 -4.58 3.97 4.75
C ILE A 93 -3.20 3.28 4.82
N PRO A 94 -3.02 2.03 4.33
CA PRO A 94 -1.72 1.37 4.43
C PRO A 94 -0.64 2.07 3.60
N MET A 95 -1.01 2.66 2.46
CA MET A 95 -0.04 3.39 1.63
C MET A 95 0.40 4.70 2.27
N MET A 96 -0.50 5.42 2.94
CA MET A 96 -0.13 6.61 3.72
C MET A 96 0.84 6.27 4.85
N VAL A 97 0.58 5.18 5.58
CA VAL A 97 1.49 4.69 6.63
C VAL A 97 2.86 4.35 6.02
N LEU A 98 2.89 3.65 4.89
CA LEU A 98 4.13 3.31 4.19
C LEU A 98 4.93 4.56 3.80
N ILE A 99 4.27 5.57 3.21
CA ILE A 99 4.93 6.83 2.83
C ILE A 99 5.48 7.55 4.06
N ILE A 100 4.73 7.63 5.16
CA ILE A 100 5.18 8.28 6.40
C ILE A 100 6.47 7.62 6.93
N TYR A 101 6.51 6.28 6.99
CA TYR A 101 7.72 5.57 7.40
C TYR A 101 8.90 5.82 6.47
N HIS A 102 8.67 5.79 5.15
CA HIS A 102 9.73 6.06 4.18
C HIS A 102 10.25 7.51 4.26
N VAL A 103 9.37 8.49 4.49
CA VAL A 103 9.78 9.88 4.74
C VAL A 103 10.63 9.96 6.02
N PHE A 104 10.19 9.32 7.10
CA PHE A 104 10.95 9.24 8.34
C PHE A 104 12.35 8.62 8.13
N PHE A 105 12.45 7.53 7.37
CA PHE A 105 13.73 6.88 7.07
C PHE A 105 14.66 7.77 6.26
N GLN A 106 14.15 8.45 5.22
CA GLN A 106 14.97 9.36 4.42
C GLN A 106 15.47 10.56 5.23
N VAL A 107 14.63 11.14 6.10
CA VAL A 107 15.02 12.26 6.98
C VAL A 107 16.12 11.85 7.96
N ASN A 108 16.09 10.60 8.46
CA ASN A 108 17.08 10.09 9.39
C ASN A 108 18.29 9.42 8.72
N GLY A 109 18.32 9.32 7.38
CA GLY A 109 19.42 8.69 6.64
C GLY A 109 19.60 7.19 6.93
N ILE A 110 18.55 6.50 7.39
CA ILE A 110 18.56 5.06 7.70
C ILE A 110 17.76 4.29 6.65
N SER A 111 18.14 3.05 6.35
CA SER A 111 17.29 2.16 5.56
C SER A 111 16.24 1.46 6.44
N THR A 112 15.18 0.95 5.81
CA THR A 112 14.18 0.10 6.45
C THR A 112 14.84 -1.14 7.07
N TYR A 113 15.83 -1.69 6.38
CA TYR A 113 16.63 -2.81 6.87
C TYR A 113 17.38 -2.43 8.15
N ASP A 114 18.05 -1.28 8.18
CA ASP A 114 18.81 -0.82 9.35
C ASP A 114 17.89 -0.62 10.56
N TYR A 115 16.72 0.00 10.34
CA TYR A 115 15.71 0.19 11.39
C TYR A 115 15.20 -1.15 11.96
N ILE A 116 14.91 -2.12 11.09
CA ILE A 116 14.45 -3.45 11.53
C ILE A 116 15.55 -4.17 12.31
N MET A 117 16.80 -4.11 11.83
CA MET A 117 17.92 -4.80 12.46
C MET A 117 18.28 -4.19 13.83
N ASP A 118 18.23 -2.86 13.96
CA ASP A 118 18.40 -2.17 15.25
C ASP A 118 17.25 -2.48 16.22
N ASN A 119 16.01 -2.50 15.75
CA ASN A 119 14.87 -2.88 16.61
C ASN A 119 14.98 -4.35 17.07
N ILE A 120 15.46 -5.24 16.21
CA ILE A 120 15.70 -6.65 16.54
C ILE A 120 16.84 -6.81 17.56
N SER A 121 17.94 -6.05 17.41
CA SER A 121 19.08 -6.12 18.34
C SER A 121 18.72 -5.60 19.74
N ARG A 122 17.85 -4.58 19.82
CA ARG A 122 17.32 -4.06 21.10
C ARG A 122 16.36 -5.02 21.82
N PHE A 123 15.70 -5.91 21.09
CA PHE A 123 14.72 -6.87 21.65
C PHE A 123 15.04 -8.32 21.26
N PRO A 124 16.11 -8.93 21.82
CA PRO A 124 16.61 -10.24 21.41
C PRO A 124 15.64 -11.40 21.64
N GLN A 125 14.65 -11.24 22.52
CA GLN A 125 13.60 -12.25 22.74
C GLN A 125 12.78 -12.53 21.45
N ARG A 126 12.65 -11.57 20.52
CA ARG A 126 11.96 -11.78 19.23
C ARG A 126 12.76 -12.64 18.25
N LEU A 127 14.10 -12.68 18.36
CA LEU A 127 14.97 -13.54 17.55
C LEU A 127 14.85 -15.02 17.93
N SER A 128 14.52 -15.33 19.19
CA SER A 128 14.36 -16.72 19.65
C SER A 128 13.30 -17.47 18.82
N LYS A 129 12.28 -16.75 18.32
CA LYS A 129 11.20 -17.28 17.49
C LYS A 129 11.58 -17.52 16.02
N PHE A 130 12.70 -16.94 15.55
CA PHE A 130 13.24 -17.11 14.19
C PHE A 130 14.50 -17.98 14.16
N SER A 131 14.80 -18.70 15.25
CA SER A 131 15.99 -19.53 15.44
C SER A 131 15.97 -20.86 14.64
N CYS A 132 15.68 -20.81 13.33
CA CYS A 132 15.90 -21.97 12.44
C CYS A 132 17.24 -21.94 11.68
N VAL A 133 18.10 -20.93 11.86
CA VAL A 133 19.33 -20.76 11.04
C VAL A 133 20.63 -20.77 11.86
N SER A 134 20.65 -21.38 13.06
CA SER A 134 21.91 -21.49 13.84
C SER A 134 22.55 -22.88 13.83
N LYS A 135 21.92 -23.94 13.32
CA LYS A 135 22.43 -25.31 13.48
C LYS A 135 23.29 -25.87 12.34
N SER A 136 23.64 -25.11 11.30
CA SER A 136 24.39 -25.66 10.14
C SER A 136 25.83 -25.15 9.97
N ARG A 137 26.38 -24.34 10.88
CA ARG A 137 27.76 -23.83 10.76
C ARG A 137 28.68 -24.17 11.94
N VAL A 138 28.44 -25.32 12.59
CA VAL A 138 29.37 -25.91 13.58
C VAL A 138 29.52 -27.41 13.26
N ARG A 139 30.00 -27.73 12.06
CA ARG A 139 30.63 -29.03 11.79
C ARG A 139 31.35 -29.01 10.44
N ARG A 140 32.66 -28.76 10.49
CA ARG A 140 33.72 -29.43 9.72
C ARG A 140 35.03 -28.71 10.03
N GLU A 141 35.60 -29.10 11.16
CA GLU A 141 37.02 -29.44 11.22
C GLU A 141 37.27 -30.67 10.35
#